data_AF-A0A7Y9BQ56-F1
#
_entry.id   AF-A0A7Y9BQ56-F1
#
_cell.length_a   1.000
_cell.length_b   1.000
_cell.length_c   1.000
_cell.angle_alpha   90.00
_cell.angle_beta   90.00
_cell.angle_gamma   90.00
#
_symmetry.space_group_name_H-M   'P 1'
#
loop_
_entity.id
_entity.type
_entity.pdbx_description
1 polymer ?
#
loop_
_entity_poly.entity_id
_entity_poly.type
_entity_poly.pdbx_seq_one_letter_code
_entity_poly.pdbx_strand_id
1 'polypeptide(L)'
;MTDSLAVLTVAPPVLRALASTEPSAEGSRLVRDIRRSKRLVLLRAVLDAAPGGRSGEAADHWALLEEAERHDPDAVHDVLHYPATGVWAEEALRRLHAPHGPAADLGHLGALAVAAALRAGIGFKATLRPVGGRLALPTLGLLRPARPLSLIHLSEPTRP
;
A
#
# COMPACT_ATOMS: atom_id res chain seq x y z
N MET A 1 23.83 2.36 -10.82
CA MET A 1 23.51 3.76 -10.50
C MET A 1 23.23 3.84 -9.01
N THR A 2 24.25 4.25 -8.27
CA THR A 2 24.20 4.56 -6.84
C THR A 2 23.47 5.87 -6.67
N ASP A 3 22.18 5.80 -6.34
CA ASP A 3 21.47 6.97 -5.87
C ASP A 3 21.88 7.19 -4.41
N SER A 4 22.51 8.33 -4.14
CA SER A 4 22.89 8.72 -2.79
C SER A 4 21.60 8.90 -2.00
N LEU A 5 21.30 7.96 -1.09
CA LEU A 5 20.20 8.14 -0.14
C LEU A 5 20.52 9.40 0.66
N ALA A 6 19.86 10.51 0.31
CA ALA A 6 20.02 11.78 0.97
C ALA A 6 19.85 11.56 2.49
N VAL A 7 20.88 11.92 3.26
CA VAL A 7 20.83 11.80 4.71
C VAL A 7 19.74 12.72 5.22
N LEU A 8 18.66 12.14 5.73
CA LEU A 8 17.58 12.88 6.35
C LEU A 8 18.12 13.62 7.58
N THR A 9 18.22 14.94 7.48
CA THR A 9 18.65 15.79 8.59
C THR A 9 17.42 16.41 9.22
N VAL A 10 17.22 16.18 10.53
CA VAL A 10 16.09 16.73 11.29
C VAL A 10 16.60 17.84 12.20
N ALA A 11 16.02 19.04 12.10
CA ALA A 11 16.42 20.16 12.94
C ALA A 11 16.14 19.86 14.44
N PRO A 12 17.07 20.17 15.36
CA PRO A 12 16.86 19.97 16.79
C PRO A 12 15.56 20.54 17.40
N PRO A 13 15.01 21.70 16.99
CA PRO A 13 13.71 22.16 17.49
C PRO A 13 12.55 21.27 17.03
N VAL A 14 12.58 20.75 15.80
CA VAL A 14 11.57 19.82 15.28
C VAL A 14 11.61 18.50 16.04
N LEU A 15 12.81 17.98 16.29
CA LEU A 15 13.00 16.75 17.07
C LEU A 15 12.49 16.90 18.51
N ARG A 16 12.73 18.06 19.15
CA ARG A 16 12.21 18.34 20.50
C ARG A 16 10.68 18.42 20.53
N ALA A 17 10.06 19.06 19.54
CA ALA A 17 8.60 19.10 19.45
C ALA A 17 8.01 17.69 19.28
N LEU A 18 8.62 16.84 18.44
CA LEU A 18 8.20 15.45 18.26
C LEU A 18 8.32 14.59 19.52
N ALA A 19 9.31 14.86 20.38
CA ALA A 19 9.51 14.16 21.65
C ALA A 19 8.58 14.67 22.77
N SER A 20 7.89 15.79 22.53
CA SER A 20 6.89 16.34 23.44
C SER A 20 5.50 15.80 23.12
N THR A 21 4.52 16.13 23.96
CA THR A 21 3.09 15.88 23.67
C THR A 21 2.48 16.93 22.74
N GLU A 22 3.27 17.90 22.26
CA GLU A 22 2.85 19.00 21.39
C GLU A 22 3.44 18.84 19.98
N PRO A 23 2.79 18.08 19.09
CA PRO A 23 3.28 17.90 17.74
C PRO A 23 3.16 19.20 16.94
N SER A 24 4.30 19.68 16.42
CA SER A 24 4.30 20.79 15.47
C SER A 24 3.79 20.34 14.10
N ALA A 25 3.27 21.28 13.30
CA ALA A 25 2.85 20.98 11.93
C ALA A 25 4.01 20.44 11.07
N GLU A 26 5.20 21.00 11.26
CA GLU A 26 6.43 20.57 10.58
C GLU A 26 6.84 19.15 11.01
N GLY A 27 6.87 18.85 12.31
CA GLY A 27 7.17 17.51 12.80
C GLY A 27 6.15 16.46 12.34
N SER A 28 4.87 16.83 12.33
CA SER A 28 3.80 15.97 11.84
C SER A 28 3.95 15.65 10.35
N ARG A 29 4.33 16.65 9.53
CA ARG A 29 4.63 16.46 8.09
C ARG A 29 5.83 15.52 7.92
N LEU A 30 6.93 15.80 8.62
CA LEU A 30 8.13 14.99 8.58
C LEU A 30 7.86 13.51 8.92
N VAL A 31 7.10 13.22 9.98
CA VAL A 31 6.75 11.84 10.34
C VAL A 31 5.89 11.17 9.27
N ARG A 32 4.94 11.89 8.66
CA ARG A 32 4.14 11.37 7.55
C ARG A 32 5.02 11.01 6.36
N ASP A 33 5.93 11.91 5.97
CA ASP A 33 6.83 11.71 4.83
C ASP A 33 7.78 10.52 5.05
N ILE A 34 8.38 10.40 6.24
CA ILE A 34 9.22 9.24 6.59
C ILE A 34 8.42 7.93 6.54
N ARG A 35 7.20 7.93 7.09
CA ARG A 35 6.33 6.74 7.09
C ARG A 35 5.93 6.37 5.66
N ARG A 36 5.66 7.35 4.80
CA ARG A 36 5.36 7.15 3.38
C ARG A 36 6.54 6.52 2.67
N SER A 37 7.73 7.12 2.77
CA SER A 37 8.95 6.61 2.15
C SER A 37 9.28 5.19 2.60
N LYS A 38 9.23 4.93 3.92
CA LYS A 38 9.43 3.57 4.47
C LYS A 38 8.43 2.58 3.88
N ARG A 39 7.15 2.97 3.74
CA ARG A 39 6.11 2.09 3.22
C ARG A 39 6.31 1.77 1.74
N LEU A 40 6.64 2.76 0.92
CA LEU A 40 6.91 2.53 -0.51
C LEU A 40 8.10 1.58 -0.70
N VAL A 41 9.18 1.75 0.08
CA VAL A 41 10.33 0.84 0.07
C VAL A 41 9.93 -0.58 0.48
N LEU A 42 9.14 -0.74 1.55
CA LEU A 42 8.68 -2.07 1.99
C LEU A 42 7.78 -2.75 0.95
N LEU A 43 6.84 -2.00 0.36
CA LEU A 43 5.95 -2.54 -0.67
C LEU A 43 6.73 -2.95 -1.91
N ARG A 44 7.73 -2.15 -2.30
CA ARG A 44 8.62 -2.50 -3.41
C ARG A 44 9.43 -3.76 -3.12
N ALA A 45 9.97 -3.88 -1.91
CA ALA A 45 10.69 -5.08 -1.49
C ALA A 45 9.78 -6.33 -1.50
N VAL A 46 8.50 -6.19 -1.11
CA VAL A 46 7.52 -7.28 -1.20
C VAL A 46 7.26 -7.68 -2.65
N LEU A 47 7.10 -6.72 -3.58
CA LEU A 47 6.94 -7.00 -5.00
C LEU A 47 8.17 -7.72 -5.59
N ASP A 48 9.37 -7.22 -5.28
CA ASP A 48 10.61 -7.78 -5.80
C ASP A 48 10.86 -9.21 -5.29
N ALA A 49 10.39 -9.54 -4.08
CA ALA A 49 10.49 -10.87 -3.49
C ALA A 49 9.29 -11.81 -3.80
N ALA A 50 8.22 -11.31 -4.42
CA ALA A 50 7.04 -12.11 -4.71
C ALA A 50 7.33 -13.20 -5.78
N PRO A 51 6.76 -14.41 -5.64
CA PRO A 51 6.83 -15.43 -6.68
C PRO A 51 6.23 -14.93 -8.00
N GLY A 52 6.94 -15.11 -9.11
CA GLY A 52 6.57 -14.53 -10.40
C GLY A 52 6.96 -13.05 -10.58
N GLY A 53 7.49 -12.41 -9.53
CA GLY A 53 8.10 -11.08 -9.57
C GLY A 53 7.29 -10.06 -10.38
N ARG A 54 7.91 -9.58 -11.47
CA ARG A 54 7.36 -8.52 -12.34
C ARG A 54 6.38 -9.02 -13.41
N SER A 55 5.99 -10.29 -13.40
CA SER A 55 5.11 -10.90 -14.41
C SER A 55 3.96 -11.73 -13.83
N GLY A 56 3.76 -11.72 -12.50
CA GLY A 56 2.65 -12.41 -11.83
C GLY A 56 1.50 -11.48 -11.39
N GLU A 57 0.48 -12.04 -10.72
CA GLU A 57 -0.67 -11.28 -10.18
C GLU A 57 -0.22 -10.09 -9.28
N ALA A 58 0.92 -10.20 -8.60
CA ALA A 58 1.49 -9.11 -7.80
C ALA A 58 1.91 -7.89 -8.65
N ALA A 59 2.43 -8.13 -9.87
CA ALA A 59 2.79 -7.07 -10.81
C ALA A 59 1.56 -6.36 -11.36
N ASP A 60 0.48 -7.09 -11.64
CA ASP A 60 -0.80 -6.49 -12.08
C ASP A 60 -1.39 -5.58 -11.00
N HIS A 61 -1.38 -6.04 -9.74
CA HIS A 61 -1.83 -5.22 -8.62
C HIS A 61 -0.91 -4.01 -8.38
N TRP A 62 0.40 -4.16 -8.57
CA TRP A 62 1.34 -3.04 -8.50
C TRP A 62 1.07 -1.99 -9.59
N ALA A 63 0.85 -2.42 -10.84
CA ALA A 63 0.53 -1.52 -11.95
C ALA A 63 -0.78 -0.75 -11.69
N LEU A 64 -1.79 -1.40 -11.11
CA LEU A 64 -3.04 -0.74 -10.72
C LEU A 64 -2.80 0.31 -9.62
N LEU A 65 -1.93 0.02 -8.65
CA LEU A 65 -1.56 0.98 -7.61
C LEU A 65 -0.81 2.19 -8.21
N GLU A 66 0.10 1.97 -9.16
CA GLU A 66 0.80 3.03 -9.88
C GLU A 66 -0.16 3.89 -10.73
N GLU A 67 -1.17 3.29 -11.35
CA GLU A 67 -2.23 4.03 -12.06
C GLU A 67 -3.06 4.89 -11.11
N ALA A 68 -3.47 4.33 -9.97
CA ALA A 68 -4.18 5.08 -8.95
C ALA A 68 -3.34 6.26 -8.41
N GLU A 69 -2.03 6.06 -8.18
CA GLU A 69 -1.16 7.13 -7.67
C GLU A 69 -0.94 8.24 -8.71
N ARG A 70 -0.90 7.88 -10.00
CA ARG A 70 -0.84 8.88 -11.08
C ARG A 70 -2.12 9.70 -11.19
N HIS A 71 -3.27 9.12 -10.86
CA HIS A 71 -4.56 9.82 -10.95
C HIS A 71 -4.86 10.67 -9.71
N ASP A 72 -4.66 10.10 -8.52
CA ASP A 72 -4.87 10.77 -7.24
C ASP A 72 -3.84 10.28 -6.21
N PRO A 73 -2.72 11.01 -6.04
CA PRO A 73 -1.70 10.69 -5.06
C PRO A 73 -2.22 10.69 -3.61
N ASP A 74 -3.21 11.54 -3.30
CA ASP A 74 -3.74 11.69 -1.94
C ASP A 74 -4.64 10.49 -1.58
N ALA A 75 -5.44 9.99 -2.54
CA ALA A 75 -6.20 8.76 -2.38
C ALA A 75 -5.32 7.54 -2.09
N VAL A 76 -4.19 7.40 -2.83
CA VAL A 76 -3.23 6.32 -2.58
C VAL A 76 -2.55 6.50 -1.23
N HIS A 77 -2.16 7.72 -0.90
CA HIS A 77 -1.56 8.05 0.38
C HIS A 77 -2.47 7.62 1.54
N ASP A 78 -3.76 7.92 1.50
CA ASP A 78 -4.71 7.52 2.55
C ASP A 78 -4.79 5.99 2.74
N VAL A 79 -4.78 5.24 1.63
CA VAL A 79 -4.79 3.76 1.66
C VAL A 79 -3.50 3.21 2.22
N LEU A 80 -2.36 3.73 1.76
CA LEU A 80 -1.06 3.27 2.22
C LEU A 80 -0.80 3.66 3.67
N HIS A 81 -1.30 4.80 4.15
CA HIS A 81 -1.17 5.22 5.55
C HIS A 81 -2.06 4.47 6.52
N TYR A 82 -2.94 3.60 6.04
CA TYR A 82 -3.72 2.73 6.91
C TYR A 82 -2.79 1.95 7.86
N PRO A 83 -3.01 1.98 9.19
CA PRO A 83 -2.07 1.45 10.16
C PRO A 83 -1.66 -0.01 9.92
N ALA A 84 -2.60 -0.84 9.44
CA ALA A 84 -2.35 -2.25 9.21
C ALA A 84 -1.43 -2.54 8.01
N THR A 85 -1.31 -1.61 7.04
CA THR A 85 -0.54 -1.82 5.81
C THR A 85 0.95 -2.06 6.08
N GLY A 86 1.51 -1.43 7.11
CA GLY A 86 2.92 -1.62 7.47
C GLY A 86 3.21 -2.94 8.12
N VAL A 87 2.39 -3.28 9.10
CA VAL A 87 2.50 -4.54 9.83
C VAL A 87 2.38 -5.69 8.83
N TRP A 88 1.45 -5.59 7.89
CA TRP A 88 1.34 -6.54 6.79
C TRP A 88 2.60 -6.59 5.92
N ALA A 89 3.11 -5.45 5.43
CA ALA A 89 4.25 -5.43 4.51
C ALA A 89 5.53 -6.00 5.17
N GLU A 90 5.79 -5.67 6.43
CA GLU A 90 6.91 -6.23 7.20
C GLU A 90 6.75 -7.74 7.43
N GLU A 91 5.55 -8.20 7.77
CA GLU A 91 5.25 -9.63 7.94
C GLU A 91 5.36 -10.41 6.64
N ALA A 92 4.83 -9.86 5.54
CA ALA A 92 4.91 -10.45 4.20
C ALA A 92 6.37 -10.62 3.79
N LEU A 93 7.20 -9.58 3.96
CA LEU A 93 8.62 -9.64 3.64
C LEU A 93 9.36 -10.65 4.53
N ARG A 94 9.04 -10.71 5.83
CA ARG A 94 9.64 -11.72 6.74
C ARG A 94 9.32 -13.14 6.29
N ARG A 95 8.08 -13.39 5.85
CA ARG A 95 7.64 -14.70 5.35
C ARG A 95 8.24 -15.07 4.00
N LEU A 96 8.36 -14.12 3.09
CA LEU A 96 9.03 -14.33 1.79
C LEU A 96 10.50 -14.74 1.97
N HIS A 97 11.15 -14.26 3.02
CA HIS A 97 12.52 -14.63 3.37
C HIS A 97 12.64 -15.88 4.28
N ALA A 98 11.53 -16.54 4.64
CA ALA A 98 11.52 -17.71 5.49
C ALA A 98 11.15 -18.98 4.67
N PRO A 99 12.13 -19.75 4.17
CA PRO A 99 11.88 -20.81 3.17
C PRO A 99 10.98 -21.95 3.67
N HIS A 100 10.98 -22.17 4.99
CA HIS A 100 10.21 -23.23 5.67
C HIS A 100 9.05 -22.64 6.50
N GLY A 101 8.77 -21.34 6.34
CA GLY A 101 7.71 -20.64 7.05
C GLY A 101 6.35 -20.72 6.35
N PRO A 102 5.29 -20.24 7.01
CA PRO A 102 3.99 -20.09 6.37
C PRO A 102 4.07 -19.11 5.19
N ALA A 103 3.28 -19.37 4.14
CA ALA A 103 3.24 -18.52 2.96
C ALA A 103 2.91 -17.06 3.30
N ALA A 104 3.52 -16.13 2.55
CA ALA A 104 3.21 -14.71 2.64
C ALA A 104 1.82 -14.42 2.07
N ASP A 105 1.06 -13.54 2.74
CA ASP A 105 -0.23 -13.07 2.24
C ASP A 105 -0.02 -11.99 1.17
N LEU A 106 0.24 -12.41 -0.07
CA LEU A 106 0.35 -11.47 -1.20
C LEU A 106 -1.01 -10.96 -1.69
N GLY A 107 -2.12 -11.57 -1.25
CA GLY A 107 -3.47 -11.14 -1.63
C GLY A 107 -3.83 -9.76 -1.10
N HIS A 108 -3.24 -9.34 0.02
CA HIS A 108 -3.44 -8.00 0.58
C HIS A 108 -2.88 -6.89 -0.33
N LEU A 109 -1.87 -7.17 -1.17
CA LEU A 109 -1.40 -6.20 -2.19
C LEU A 109 -2.53 -5.85 -3.16
N GLY A 110 -3.29 -6.87 -3.61
CA GLY A 110 -4.46 -6.65 -4.45
C GLY A 110 -5.57 -5.86 -3.74
N ALA A 111 -5.77 -6.10 -2.44
CA ALA A 111 -6.73 -5.33 -1.65
C ALA A 111 -6.33 -3.85 -1.53
N LEU A 112 -5.04 -3.55 -1.37
CA LEU A 112 -4.50 -2.18 -1.39
C LEU A 112 -4.71 -1.52 -2.74
N ALA A 113 -4.33 -2.19 -3.83
CA ALA A 113 -4.48 -1.68 -5.19
C ALA A 113 -5.93 -1.36 -5.55
N VAL A 114 -6.86 -2.27 -5.19
CA VAL A 114 -8.29 -2.07 -5.41
C VAL A 114 -8.85 -0.93 -4.55
N ALA A 115 -8.46 -0.83 -3.29
CA ALA A 115 -8.90 0.26 -2.43
C ALA A 115 -8.40 1.63 -2.93
N ALA A 116 -7.14 1.68 -3.38
CA ALA A 116 -6.54 2.86 -4.00
C ALA A 116 -7.28 3.26 -5.28
N ALA A 117 -7.51 2.32 -6.19
CA ALA A 117 -8.20 2.57 -7.45
C ALA A 117 -9.64 3.05 -7.26
N LEU A 118 -10.38 2.47 -6.31
CA LEU A 118 -11.74 2.90 -5.96
C LEU A 118 -11.76 4.32 -5.39
N ARG A 119 -10.78 4.69 -4.55
CA ARG A 119 -10.68 6.04 -3.99
C ARG A 119 -10.24 7.08 -5.01
N ALA A 120 -9.34 6.70 -5.91
CA ALA A 120 -8.92 7.52 -7.04
C ALA A 120 -9.99 7.64 -8.12
N GLY A 121 -11.11 6.89 -8.04
CA GLY A 121 -12.20 6.97 -9.01
C GLY A 121 -11.84 6.42 -10.40
N ILE A 122 -10.81 5.58 -10.51
CA ILE A 122 -10.38 5.01 -11.78
C ILE A 122 -11.05 3.66 -12.06
N GLY A 123 -11.37 3.39 -13.32
CA GLY A 123 -11.90 2.11 -13.75
C GLY A 123 -10.82 1.02 -13.77
N PHE A 124 -11.16 -0.19 -13.32
CA PHE A 124 -10.25 -1.32 -13.31
C PHE A 124 -10.98 -2.67 -13.32
N LYS A 125 -10.21 -3.72 -13.61
CA LYS A 125 -10.61 -5.11 -13.45
C LYS A 125 -9.52 -5.84 -12.67
N ALA A 126 -9.86 -6.37 -11.50
CA ALA A 126 -8.95 -7.10 -10.65
C ALA A 126 -9.61 -8.38 -10.12
N THR A 127 -8.84 -9.46 -9.96
CA THR A 127 -9.34 -10.70 -9.35
C THR A 127 -8.73 -10.83 -7.96
N LEU A 128 -9.59 -10.91 -6.94
CA LEU A 128 -9.15 -11.02 -5.55
C LEU A 128 -9.60 -12.36 -4.97
N ARG A 129 -8.70 -12.98 -4.20
CA ARG A 129 -8.96 -14.25 -3.51
C ARG A 129 -9.21 -13.96 -2.03
N PRO A 130 -10.46 -14.06 -1.55
CA PRO A 130 -10.77 -13.85 -0.13
C PRO A 130 -10.11 -14.91 0.74
N VAL A 131 -9.50 -14.49 1.85
CA VAL A 131 -8.94 -15.40 2.85
C VAL A 131 -10.02 -15.62 3.92
N GLY A 132 -10.38 -16.89 4.16
CA GLY A 132 -11.45 -17.22 5.12
C GLY A 132 -12.82 -16.63 4.76
N GLY A 133 -13.12 -16.48 3.46
CA GLY A 133 -14.38 -15.91 2.96
C GLY A 133 -14.54 -14.41 3.22
N ARG A 134 -13.44 -13.71 3.56
CA ARG A 134 -13.43 -12.28 3.86
C ARG A 134 -12.37 -11.58 3.02
N LEU A 135 -12.69 -10.37 2.60
CA LEU A 135 -11.78 -9.49 1.88
C LEU A 135 -11.79 -8.13 2.58
N ALA A 136 -10.74 -7.85 3.36
CA ALA A 136 -10.56 -6.55 3.97
C ALA A 136 -9.97 -5.60 2.93
N LEU A 137 -10.70 -4.53 2.60
CA LEU A 137 -10.25 -3.45 1.76
C LEU A 137 -9.83 -2.29 2.66
N PRO A 138 -8.52 -1.99 2.76
CA PRO A 138 -8.03 -0.90 3.60
C PRO A 138 -8.81 0.37 3.33
N THR A 139 -9.22 1.07 4.39
CA THR A 139 -10.02 2.32 4.34
C THR A 139 -11.44 2.23 3.75
N LEU A 140 -11.87 1.09 3.20
CA LEU A 140 -13.22 0.90 2.62
C LEU A 140 -14.07 -0.12 3.40
N GLY A 141 -13.44 -0.99 4.20
CA GLY A 141 -14.13 -1.92 5.10
C GLY A 141 -13.92 -3.38 4.74
N LEU A 142 -14.93 -4.22 5.02
CA LEU A 142 -14.85 -5.67 4.89
C LEU A 142 -15.93 -6.19 3.95
N LEU A 143 -15.52 -6.88 2.88
CA LEU A 143 -16.41 -7.62 2.00
C LEU A 143 -16.47 -9.09 2.42
N ARG A 144 -17.66 -9.70 2.32
CA ARG A 144 -17.92 -11.11 2.64
C ARG A 144 -18.55 -11.82 1.44
N PRO A 145 -17.74 -12.20 0.44
CA PRO A 145 -18.29 -12.84 -0.74
C PRO A 145 -18.55 -14.34 -0.54
N ALA A 146 -19.60 -14.84 -1.19
CA ALA A 146 -19.95 -16.26 -1.17
C ALA A 146 -19.01 -17.15 -2.00
N ARG A 147 -18.20 -16.56 -2.90
CA ARG A 147 -17.28 -17.22 -3.85
C ARG A 147 -16.07 -16.32 -4.15
N PRO A 148 -14.97 -16.83 -4.76
CA PRO A 148 -13.91 -15.98 -5.28
C PRO A 148 -14.50 -14.86 -6.16
N LEU A 149 -14.02 -13.62 -5.99
CA LEU A 149 -14.57 -12.45 -6.68
C LEU A 149 -13.62 -11.92 -7.74
N SER A 150 -14.18 -11.68 -8.92
CA SER A 150 -13.62 -10.72 -9.88
C SER A 150 -14.31 -9.38 -9.66
N LEU A 151 -13.56 -8.37 -9.25
CA LEU A 151 -14.05 -7.03 -9.01
C LEU A 151 -13.82 -6.19 -10.27
N ILE A 152 -14.90 -5.68 -10.83
CA ILE A 152 -14.90 -4.81 -12.00
C ILE A 152 -15.49 -3.48 -11.55
N HIS A 153 -14.71 -2.42 -11.62
CA HIS A 153 -15.20 -1.06 -11.46
C HIS A 153 -15.09 -0.37 -12.81
N LEU A 154 -16.24 0.05 -13.35
CA LEU A 154 -16.28 0.91 -14.52
C LEU A 154 -16.43 2.33 -13.99
N SER A 155 -15.40 3.16 -14.18
CA SER A 155 -15.55 4.59 -13.91
C SER A 155 -16.59 5.15 -14.88
N GLU A 156 -17.62 5.83 -14.36
CA GLU A 156 -18.57 6.53 -15.23
C GLU A 156 -17.81 7.61 -16.01
N PRO A 157 -18.15 7.84 -17.29
CA PRO A 157 -17.54 8.94 -18.03
C PRO A 157 -17.86 10.24 -17.29
N THR A 158 -16.83 10.92 -16.84
CA THR A 158 -16.90 12.30 -16.33
C THR A 158 -17.67 13.11 -17.36
N ARG A 159 -18.93 13.44 -17.06
CA ARG A 159 -19.73 14.30 -17.94
C ARG A 159 -19.05 15.67 -17.99
N PRO A 160 -18.90 16.25 -19.19
CA PRO A 160 -18.24 17.53 -19.41
C PRO A 160 -18.99 18.70 -18.75
#